data_AF-A0AAI9H4E8-F1
#
_entry.id   AF-A0AAI9H4E8-F1
#
_cell.length_a   1.000
_cell.length_b   1.000
_cell.length_c   1.000
_cell.angle_alpha   90.00
_cell.angle_beta   90.00
_cell.angle_gamma   90.00
#
_symmetry.space_group_name_H-M   'P 1'
#
loop_
_entity.id
_entity.type
_entity.pdbx_description
1 polymer ?
#
loop_
_entity_poly.entity_id
_entity_poly.type
_entity_poly.pdbx_seq_one_letter_code
_entity_poly.pdbx_strand_id
1 'polypeptide(L)' 'RNEGINYTASRLAAAFNHGFINKSLREVFDVTRMILSAKEELANEPHPIDGLSGEYAEKSLEEWAEQIRKGGNQ' A
#
# COMPACT_ATOMS: atom_id res chain seq x y z
N ARG A 1 12.94 1.89 1.22
CA ARG A 1 12.02 0.76 1.51
C ARG A 1 11.17 1.04 2.76
N ASN A 2 11.77 1.25 3.93
CA ASN A 2 11.04 1.48 5.19
C ASN A 2 10.12 2.72 5.20
N GLU A 3 10.51 3.79 4.50
CA GLU A 3 9.68 5.01 4.38
C GLU A 3 8.40 4.77 3.60
N GLY A 4 8.46 3.98 2.51
CA GLY A 4 7.28 3.62 1.71
C GLY A 4 6.26 2.79 2.50
N ILE A 5 6.73 1.87 3.35
CA ILE A 5 5.84 1.03 4.16
C ILE A 5 5.13 1.86 5.24
N ASN A 6 5.87 2.71 5.94
CA ASN A 6 5.30 3.64 6.90
C ASN A 6 4.30 4.61 6.23
N TYR A 7 4.64 5.10 5.03
CA TYR A 7 3.78 5.97 4.25
C TYR A 7 2.45 5.28 3.88
N THR A 8 2.50 4.04 3.38
CA THR A 8 1.29 3.27 3.03
C THR A 8 0.40 3.02 4.24
N ALA A 9 0.97 2.58 5.37
CA ALA A 9 0.22 2.40 6.62
C ALA A 9 -0.43 3.72 7.09
N SER A 10 0.30 4.83 7.00
CA SER A 10 -0.22 6.16 7.39
C SER A 10 -1.34 6.63 6.48
N ARG A 11 -1.25 6.38 5.16
CA ARG A 11 -2.29 6.72 4.19
C ARG A 11 -3.54 5.87 4.38
N LEU A 12 -3.40 4.58 4.69
CA LEU A 12 -4.51 3.69 5.02
C LEU A 12 -5.27 4.18 6.27
N ALA A 13 -4.54 4.49 7.34
CA ALA A 13 -5.12 5.01 8.57
C ALA A 13 -5.82 6.37 8.35
N ALA A 14 -5.21 7.27 7.58
CA ALA A 14 -5.83 8.55 7.23
C ALA A 14 -7.11 8.35 6.41
N ALA A 15 -7.10 7.47 5.41
CA ALA A 15 -8.27 7.19 4.59
C ALA A 15 -9.45 6.64 5.41
N PHE A 16 -9.18 5.77 6.39
CA PHE A 16 -10.21 5.31 7.33
C PHE A 16 -10.72 6.44 8.23
N ASN A 17 -9.84 7.23 8.84
CA ASN A 17 -10.23 8.33 9.73
C ASN A 17 -11.03 9.43 9.02
N HIS A 18 -10.80 9.64 7.72
CA HIS A 18 -11.55 10.57 6.89
C HIS A 18 -12.81 9.96 6.25
N GLY A 19 -13.14 8.70 6.54
CA GLY A 19 -14.37 8.05 6.10
C GLY A 19 -14.34 7.53 4.66
N PHE A 20 -13.18 7.50 4.00
CA PHE A 20 -13.04 6.94 2.65
C PHE A 20 -13.08 5.40 2.63
N ILE A 21 -12.90 4.75 3.79
CA ILE A 21 -12.91 3.30 3.93
C ILE A 21 -14.09 2.89 4.80
N ASN A 22 -15.07 2.22 4.20
CA ASN A 22 -16.22 1.67 4.90
C ASN A 22 -15.96 0.23 5.35
N LYS A 23 -15.08 0.07 6.35
CA LYS A 23 -14.71 -1.21 6.98
C LYS A 23 -14.67 -1.07 8.49
N SER A 24 -14.62 -2.18 9.21
CA SER A 24 -14.48 -2.13 10.66
C SER A 24 -13.08 -1.65 11.08
N LEU A 25 -12.98 -0.99 12.24
CA LEU A 25 -11.68 -0.62 12.83
C LEU A 25 -10.76 -1.84 12.97
N ARG A 26 -11.33 -3.02 13.28
CA ARG A 26 -10.58 -4.27 13.41
C ARG A 26 -9.90 -4.66 12.10
N GLU A 27 -10.64 -4.69 10.99
CA GLU A 27 -10.06 -5.01 9.69
C GLU A 27 -8.98 -4.01 9.28
N VAL A 28 -9.21 -2.71 9.48
CA VAL A 28 -8.22 -1.68 9.15
C VAL A 28 -6.97 -1.80 10.01
N PHE A 29 -7.12 -2.11 11.30
CA PHE A 29 -6.02 -2.36 12.21
C PHE A 29 -5.19 -3.58 11.76
N ASP A 30 -5.86 -4.69 11.43
CA ASP A 30 -5.18 -5.93 11.02
C ASP A 30 -4.37 -5.70 9.73
N VAL A 31 -4.93 -5.02 8.73
CA VAL A 31 -4.21 -4.67 7.50
C VAL A 31 -3.06 -3.70 7.75
N THR A 32 -3.27 -2.68 8.59
CA THR A 32 -2.21 -1.73 8.97
C THR A 32 -1.06 -2.45 9.66
N ARG A 33 -1.37 -3.41 10.54
CA ARG A 33 -0.38 -4.26 11.20
C ARG A 33 0.37 -5.14 10.20
N MET A 34 -0.32 -5.80 9.26
CA MET A 34 0.32 -6.59 8.21
C MET A 34 1.32 -5.76 7.39
N ILE A 35 0.93 -4.54 6.98
CA ILE A 35 1.81 -3.62 6.25
C ILE A 35 3.05 -3.29 7.07
N LEU A 36 2.90 -2.94 8.35
CA LEU A 36 4.04 -2.60 9.21
C LEU A 36 4.93 -3.81 9.50
N SER A 37 4.37 -5.02 9.64
CA SER A 37 5.10 -6.27 9.85
C SER A 37 5.96 -6.66 8.64
N ALA A 38 5.59 -6.26 7.42
CA ALA A 38 6.44 -6.45 6.24
C ALA A 38 7.81 -5.76 6.36
N LYS A 39 7.97 -4.77 7.26
CA LYS A 39 9.29 -4.17 7.54
C LYS A 39 10.23 -5.16 8.23
N GLU A 40 9.71 -5.99 9.12
CA GLU A 40 10.51 -6.98 9.86
C GLU A 40 10.91 -8.13 8.93
N GLU A 41 10.02 -8.54 8.03
CA GLU A 41 10.31 -9.53 6.99
C GLU A 41 11.39 -9.02 6.02
N LEU A 42 11.27 -7.77 5.53
CA LEU A 42 12.26 -7.17 4.62
C LEU A 42 13.60 -6.83 5.28
N ALA A 43 13.63 -6.56 6.59
CA ALA A 43 14.87 -6.27 7.31
C ALA A 43 15.71 -7.53 7.53
N ASN A 44 15.09 -8.71 7.57
CA ASN A 44 15.74 -9.99 7.84
C ASN A 44 15.95 -10.84 6.58
N GLU A 45 15.54 -10.37 5.40
CA GLU A 45 15.68 -11.14 4.17
C GLU A 45 17.02 -10.87 3.46
N PRO A 46 17.93 -11.87 3.40
CA PRO A 46 19.17 -11.76 2.63
C PRO A 46 18.96 -11.67 1.12
N HIS A 47 17.81 -12.06 0.58
CA HIS A 47 17.51 -11.96 -0.85
C HIS A 47 16.21 -11.17 -1.08
N PRO A 48 16.10 -10.40 -2.17
CA PRO A 48 14.85 -9.72 -2.50
C PRO A 48 13.74 -10.77 -2.67
N ILE A 49 12.70 -10.70 -1.83
CA ILE A 49 11.49 -11.50 -2.01
C ILE A 49 10.85 -11.08 -3.34
N ASP A 50 10.66 -12.05 -4.24
CA ASP A 50 9.97 -11.85 -5.50
C ASP A 50 8.55 -11.32 -5.26
N GLY A 51 8.13 -10.30 -6.02
CA GLY A 51 6.86 -9.60 -5.81
C GLY A 51 6.87 -8.41 -4.82
N LEU A 52 7.95 -8.18 -4.06
CA LEU A 52 8.16 -6.96 -3.25
C LEU A 52 9.09 -5.94 -3.93
N SER A 53 9.52 -6.20 -5.17
CA SER A 53 10.39 -5.31 -5.97
C SER A 53 9.77 -3.94 -6.22
N GLY A 54 8.45 -3.82 -6.11
CA GLY A 54 7.70 -2.61 -6.43
C GLY A 54 7.30 -2.51 -7.90
N GLU A 55 7.83 -3.36 -8.78
CA GLU A 55 7.55 -3.31 -10.24
C GLU A 55 6.06 -3.41 -10.56
N TYR A 56 5.32 -4.27 -9.84
CA TYR A 56 3.86 -4.33 -9.98
C TYR A 56 3.18 -3.03 -9.55
N ALA A 57 3.65 -2.40 -8.47
CA ALA A 57 3.10 -1.14 -7.99
C ALA A 57 3.44 0.02 -8.95
N GLU A 58 4.65 0.06 -9.50
CA GLU A 58 5.08 1.04 -10.51
C GLU A 58 4.22 0.91 -11.78
N LYS A 59 4.05 -0.32 -12.28
CA LYS A 59 3.17 -0.59 -13.42
C LYS A 59 1.71 -0.20 -13.15
N SER A 60 1.19 -0.53 -11.97
CA SER A 60 -0.17 -0.14 -11.57
C SER A 60 -0.34 1.39 -11.51
N LEU A 61 0.65 2.12 -11.01
CA LEU A 61 0.65 3.58 -10.97
C LEU A 61 0.66 4.20 -12.37
N GLU A 62 1.44 3.65 -13.29
CA GLU A 62 1.45 4.08 -14.70
C GLU A 62 0.08 3.86 -15.36
N GLU A 63 -0.52 2.69 -15.16
CA GLU A 63 -1.84 2.33 -15.69
C GLU A 63 -2.94 3.25 -15.13
N TRP A 64 -2.93 3.55 -13.83
CA TRP A 64 -3.88 4.48 -13.21
C TRP A 64 -3.68 5.92 -13.69
N ALA A 65 -2.42 6.37 -13.83
CA ALA A 65 -2.11 7.69 -14.38
C ALA A 65 -2.54 7.83 -15.86
N GLU A 66 -2.50 6.76 -16.64
CA GLU A 66 -3.09 6.71 -17.98
C GLU A 66 -4.62 6.79 -17.96
N GLN A 67 -5.29 6.03 -17.10
CA GLN A 67 -6.76 6.07 -16.98
C GLN A 67 -7.26 7.46 -16.58
N ILE A 68 -6.57 8.13 -15.65
CA ILE A 68 -6.86 9.51 -15.25
C ILE A 68 -6.67 10.47 -16.43
N ARG A 69 -5.57 10.36 -17.19
CA ARG A 69 -5.32 11.20 -18.39
C ARG A 69 -6.34 10.99 -19.50
N LYS A 70 -6.87 9.78 -19.65
CA LYS A 70 -7.89 9.43 -20.64
C LYS A 70 -9.32 9.82 -20.20
N GLY A 71 -9.47 10.53 -19.08
CA GLY A 71 -10.75 11.05 -18.61
C GLY A 71 -11.59 10.06 -17.79
N GLY A 72 -10.98 9.01 -17.22
CA GLY A 72 -11.56 8.13 -16.19
C GLY A 72 -13.06 7.85 -16.34
N ASN A 73 -13.45 7.08 -17.36
CA ASN A 73 -14.80 6.53 -17.38
C ASN A 73 -14.93 5.50 -16.25
N GLN A 74 -15.68 5.87 -15.22
CA GLN A 74 -16.27 4.97 -14.23
C GLN A 74 -17.50 4.27 -14.82
#